data_AF-A0A6G9H2N9-F1
#
_entry.id   AF-A0A6G9H2N9-F1
#
_cell.length_a   1.000
_cell.length_b   1.000
_cell.length_c   1.000
_cell.angle_alpha   90.00
_cell.angle_beta   90.00
_cell.angle_gamma   90.00
#
_symmetry.space_group_name_H-M   'P 1'
#
loop_
_entity.id
_entity.type
_entity.pdbx_description
1 polymer ?
#
loop_
_entity_poly.entity_id
_entity_poly.type
_entity_poly.pdbx_seq_one_letter_code
_entity_poly.pdbx_strand_id
1 'polypeptide(L)'
;MARRLRFIGTNSGNSGCPTLYEDLDTGEVLVQGDVVTDPEDLAQLRNVKDSEGLVVVPRVLLADFAPRDADRVPQVITWDEFEDMFRKCEHGAWRLESRRRYASDEETETYRRFTSGEDPGWDLDDPWCLGRKQQTSLGKRFERVRVVDDPPTVGQRYLLDNARRNIAVGEDIRNLWRAEAECLRLPVEQVPPAE
;
A
#
# COMPACT_ATOMS: atom_id res chain seq x y z
N MET A 1 14.94 34.39 7.98
CA MET A 1 15.53 34.43 6.61
C MET A 1 14.40 34.21 5.61
N ALA A 2 14.54 34.65 4.36
CA ALA A 2 13.54 34.36 3.33
C ALA A 2 13.56 32.86 2.98
N ARG A 3 12.39 32.26 2.76
CA ARG A 3 12.25 30.85 2.35
C ARG A 3 12.80 30.64 0.93
N ARG A 4 13.35 29.45 0.67
CA ARG A 4 13.77 29.04 -0.69
C ARG A 4 12.66 28.26 -1.36
N LEU A 5 11.83 28.96 -2.12
CA LEU A 5 10.60 28.39 -2.68
C LEU A 5 10.82 27.80 -4.08
N ARG A 6 10.32 26.59 -4.29
CA ARG A 6 10.21 25.92 -5.60
C ARG A 6 8.74 25.86 -6.01
N PHE A 7 8.42 26.24 -7.25
CA PHE A 7 7.10 26.04 -7.82
C PHE A 7 6.82 24.54 -8.03
N ILE A 8 5.67 24.05 -7.57
CA ILE A 8 5.23 22.66 -7.78
C ILE A 8 4.24 22.58 -8.95
N GLY A 9 3.20 23.42 -8.96
CA GLY A 9 2.15 23.34 -9.98
C GLY A 9 0.96 24.26 -9.75
N THR A 10 0.19 24.48 -10.82
CA THR A 10 -1.11 25.16 -10.82
C THR A 10 -2.04 24.50 -11.84
N ASN A 11 -3.34 24.53 -11.57
CA ASN A 11 -4.39 24.08 -12.49
C ASN A 11 -5.17 25.25 -13.13
N SER A 12 -4.72 26.49 -12.90
CA SER A 12 -5.32 27.69 -13.49
C SER A 12 -4.75 27.97 -14.88
N GLY A 13 -5.61 28.37 -15.83
CA GLY A 13 -5.19 28.96 -17.12
C GLY A 13 -4.58 30.36 -16.93
N ASN A 14 -4.42 31.15 -18.01
CA ASN A 14 -3.73 32.46 -18.09
C ASN A 14 -4.00 33.54 -17.00
N SER A 15 -4.85 33.29 -16.00
CA SER A 15 -5.12 34.14 -14.83
C SER A 15 -5.06 33.28 -13.56
N GLY A 16 -4.03 33.52 -12.75
CA GLY A 16 -3.53 32.66 -11.67
C GLY A 16 -4.48 32.31 -10.52
N CYS A 17 -3.97 31.38 -9.71
CA CYS A 17 -4.52 30.79 -8.49
C CYS A 17 -5.51 29.63 -8.67
N PRO A 18 -5.41 28.58 -7.84
CA PRO A 18 -4.39 28.38 -6.81
C PRO A 18 -3.11 27.70 -7.31
N THR A 19 -2.02 27.93 -6.58
CA THR A 19 -0.66 27.46 -6.92
C THR A 19 0.02 26.86 -5.70
N LEU A 20 0.74 25.76 -5.89
CA LEU A 20 1.54 25.12 -4.85
C LEU A 20 3.03 25.47 -5.00
N TYR A 21 3.66 25.75 -3.87
CA TYR A 21 5.11 25.92 -3.75
C TYR A 21 5.64 25.02 -2.63
N GLU A 22 6.88 24.61 -2.74
CA GLU A 22 7.60 23.87 -1.72
C GLU A 22 8.71 24.73 -1.15
N ASP A 23 8.85 24.73 0.16
CA ASP A 23 10.02 25.25 0.84
C ASP A 23 11.14 24.21 0.82
N LEU A 24 12.20 24.48 0.04
CA LEU A 24 13.30 23.54 -0.15
C LEU A 24 14.13 23.30 1.12
N ASP A 25 14.00 24.15 2.13
CA ASP A 25 14.74 24.03 3.37
C ASP A 25 13.98 23.21 4.43
N THR A 26 12.64 23.14 4.36
CA THR A 26 11.79 22.48 5.38
C THR A 26 10.89 21.37 4.83
N GLY A 27 10.67 21.31 3.52
CA GLY A 27 9.69 20.43 2.88
C GLY A 27 8.23 20.88 3.06
N GLU A 28 7.98 22.02 3.72
CA GLU A 28 6.63 22.55 3.89
C GLU A 28 6.03 23.00 2.54
N VAL A 29 4.73 22.77 2.36
CA VAL A 29 3.99 23.22 1.17
C VAL A 29 3.27 24.52 1.48
N LEU A 30 3.48 25.52 0.62
CA LEU A 30 2.75 26.78 0.63
C LEU A 30 1.71 26.77 -0.47
N VAL A 31 0.53 27.33 -0.15
CA VAL A 31 -0.58 27.44 -1.09
C VAL A 31 -0.90 28.91 -1.33
N GLN A 32 -0.78 29.33 -2.58
CA GLN A 32 -1.28 30.63 -3.04
C GLN A 32 -2.71 30.45 -3.53
N GLY A 33 -3.63 31.27 -3.04
CA GLY A 33 -5.03 31.29 -3.48
C GLY A 33 -5.78 32.48 -2.89
N ASP A 34 -7.06 32.58 -3.22
CA ASP A 34 -7.94 33.59 -2.63
C ASP A 34 -8.21 33.23 -1.17
N VAL A 35 -8.02 34.21 -0.29
CA VAL A 35 -8.27 34.06 1.14
C VAL A 35 -9.78 34.02 1.38
N VAL A 36 -10.24 33.05 2.17
CA VAL A 36 -11.63 32.97 2.61
C VAL A 36 -11.89 34.09 3.63
N THR A 37 -12.75 35.03 3.28
CA THR A 37 -13.11 36.17 4.14
C THR A 37 -14.58 36.22 4.51
N ASP A 38 -15.42 35.36 3.92
CA ASP A 38 -16.86 35.35 4.21
C ASP A 38 -17.12 34.91 5.67
N PRO A 39 -17.77 35.74 6.49
CA PRO A 39 -18.06 35.39 7.89
C PRO A 39 -18.89 34.12 8.04
N GLU A 40 -19.78 33.81 7.10
CA GLU A 40 -20.60 32.59 7.14
C GLU A 40 -19.76 31.34 6.89
N ASP A 41 -18.78 31.41 5.97
CA ASP A 41 -17.83 30.33 5.74
C ASP A 41 -16.89 30.16 6.94
N LEU A 42 -16.37 31.27 7.47
CA LEU A 42 -15.45 31.25 8.62
C LEU A 42 -16.12 30.68 9.89
N ALA A 43 -17.40 30.99 10.12
CA ALA A 43 -18.16 30.45 11.27
C ALA A 43 -18.34 28.92 11.22
N GLN A 44 -18.20 28.29 10.05
CA GLN A 44 -18.28 26.84 9.90
C GLN A 44 -16.96 26.12 10.21
N LEU A 45 -15.83 26.84 10.22
CA LEU A 45 -14.51 26.29 10.46
C LEU A 45 -14.26 26.08 11.96
N ARG A 46 -13.40 25.12 12.30
CA ARG A 46 -13.11 24.75 13.69
C ARG A 46 -11.69 25.17 14.06
N ASN A 47 -11.55 25.79 15.23
CA ASN A 47 -10.25 26.13 15.85
C ASN A 47 -9.36 27.08 15.03
N VAL A 48 -9.94 27.99 14.24
CA VAL A 48 -9.20 28.99 13.47
C VAL A 48 -8.70 30.11 14.40
N LYS A 49 -7.42 30.46 14.32
CA LYS A 49 -6.84 31.60 15.04
C LYS A 49 -6.92 32.88 14.20
N ASP A 50 -6.93 34.03 14.85
CA ASP A 50 -6.91 35.35 14.17
C ASP A 50 -5.70 35.54 13.23
N SER A 51 -4.61 34.80 13.46
CA SER A 51 -3.40 34.84 12.64
C SER A 51 -3.43 33.90 11.42
N GLU A 52 -4.45 33.06 11.29
CA GLU A 52 -4.54 32.04 10.24
C GLU A 52 -5.30 32.57 9.02
N GLY A 53 -4.70 32.42 7.83
CA GLY A 53 -5.34 32.67 6.55
C GLY A 53 -5.73 31.35 5.90
N LEU A 54 -6.98 31.22 5.48
CA LEU A 54 -7.48 30.04 4.77
C LEU A 54 -7.61 30.36 3.29
N VAL A 55 -7.20 29.44 2.42
CA VAL A 55 -7.30 29.61 0.96
C VAL A 55 -8.12 28.49 0.34
N VAL A 56 -8.91 28.81 -0.68
CA VAL A 56 -9.70 27.81 -1.41
C VAL A 56 -8.82 27.09 -2.43
N VAL A 57 -8.85 25.76 -2.41
CA VAL A 57 -8.05 24.91 -3.31
C VAL A 57 -8.94 23.87 -4.01
N PRO A 58 -9.00 23.84 -5.35
CA PRO A 58 -9.62 22.77 -6.11
C PRO A 58 -8.98 21.44 -5.77
N ARG A 59 -9.82 20.43 -5.53
CA ARG A 59 -9.38 19.07 -5.21
C ARG A 59 -8.42 18.50 -6.25
N VAL A 60 -8.60 18.84 -7.53
CA VAL A 60 -7.74 18.38 -8.63
C VAL A 60 -6.30 18.89 -8.50
N LEU A 61 -6.09 20.12 -7.99
CA LEU A 61 -4.74 20.65 -7.78
C LEU A 61 -3.97 19.77 -6.78
N LEU A 62 -4.60 19.39 -5.67
CA LEU A 62 -3.99 18.51 -4.68
C LEU A 62 -3.79 17.10 -5.23
N ALA A 63 -4.74 16.58 -6.02
CA ALA A 63 -4.60 15.26 -6.62
C ALA A 63 -3.40 15.17 -7.58
N ASP A 64 -3.20 16.22 -8.37
CA ASP A 64 -2.18 16.25 -9.43
C ASP A 64 -0.79 16.63 -8.89
N PHE A 65 -0.74 17.55 -7.92
CA PHE A 65 0.51 18.21 -7.54
C PHE A 65 0.89 18.06 -6.05
N ALA A 66 0.08 17.44 -5.19
CA ALA A 66 0.50 17.23 -3.80
C ALA A 66 1.69 16.25 -3.75
N PRO A 67 2.73 16.54 -2.94
CA PRO A 67 3.85 15.62 -2.74
C PRO A 67 3.34 14.26 -2.23
N ARG A 68 3.55 13.21 -3.01
CA ARG A 68 3.09 11.83 -2.68
C ARG A 68 4.11 11.06 -1.83
N ASP A 69 5.36 11.51 -1.87
CA ASP A 69 6.49 10.94 -1.16
C ASP A 69 6.80 11.71 0.12
N ALA A 70 5.79 12.29 0.77
CA ALA A 70 5.95 12.97 2.06
C ALA A 70 6.59 12.00 3.05
N ASP A 71 7.85 12.26 3.42
CA ASP A 71 8.75 11.51 4.31
C ASP A 71 8.07 10.39 5.10
N ARG A 72 7.70 9.31 4.39
CA ARG A 72 7.18 8.11 5.04
C ARG A 72 8.39 7.41 5.63
N VAL A 73 8.78 7.83 6.82
CA VAL A 73 9.70 7.05 7.63
C VAL A 73 9.03 5.70 7.87
N PRO A 74 9.58 4.59 7.33
CA PRO A 74 8.99 3.28 7.54
C PRO A 74 8.95 3.03 9.05
N GLN A 75 7.74 2.86 9.59
CA GLN A 75 7.58 2.39 10.96
C GLN A 75 7.97 0.91 10.95
N VAL A 76 9.20 0.62 11.39
CA VAL A 76 9.67 -0.75 11.54
C VAL A 76 8.99 -1.32 12.77
N ILE A 77 8.04 -2.24 12.54
CA ILE A 77 7.38 -3.00 13.58
C ILE A 77 8.10 -4.34 13.79
N THR A 78 8.05 -4.84 15.02
CA THR A 78 8.49 -6.20 15.35
C THR A 78 7.56 -7.26 14.77
N TRP A 79 8.02 -8.52 14.73
CA TRP A 79 7.18 -9.65 14.32
C TRP A 79 5.96 -9.83 15.23
N ASP A 80 6.13 -9.65 16.54
CA ASP A 80 5.02 -9.75 17.51
C ASP A 80 3.97 -8.66 17.26
N GLU A 81 4.39 -7.43 16.98
CA GLU A 81 3.48 -6.33 16.64
C GLU A 81 2.73 -6.59 15.33
N PHE A 82 3.43 -7.14 14.31
CA PHE A 82 2.80 -7.52 13.05
C PHE A 82 1.77 -8.63 13.23
N GLU A 83 2.07 -9.67 14.01
CA GLU A 83 1.10 -10.72 14.35
C GLU A 83 -0.10 -10.14 15.09
N ASP A 84 0.13 -9.21 16.01
CA ASP A 84 -0.91 -8.58 16.79
C ASP A 84 -1.87 -7.73 15.93
N MET A 85 -1.39 -7.15 14.83
CA MET A 85 -2.25 -6.48 13.86
C MET A 85 -3.30 -7.43 13.27
N PHE A 86 -2.95 -8.68 12.97
CA PHE A 86 -3.93 -9.68 12.49
C PHE A 86 -4.91 -10.09 13.58
N ARG A 87 -4.46 -10.18 14.84
CA ARG A 87 -5.34 -10.45 15.99
C ARG A 87 -6.33 -9.31 16.25
N LYS A 88 -5.88 -8.06 16.13
CA LYS A 88 -6.68 -6.84 16.34
C LYS A 88 -7.53 -6.45 15.14
N CYS A 89 -7.23 -6.98 13.95
CA CYS A 89 -8.01 -6.69 12.75
C CYS A 89 -9.49 -7.05 12.95
N GLU A 90 -10.39 -6.07 12.82
CA GLU A 90 -11.83 -6.26 13.11
C GLU A 90 -12.60 -6.94 11.97
N HIS A 91 -12.11 -6.84 10.73
CA HIS A 91 -12.88 -7.26 9.54
C HIS A 91 -12.13 -8.24 8.63
N GLY A 92 -10.88 -7.95 8.31
CA GLY A 92 -10.09 -8.76 7.40
C GLY A 92 -8.86 -8.05 6.84
N ALA A 93 -8.02 -8.81 6.15
CA ALA A 93 -6.84 -8.29 5.47
C ALA A 93 -6.80 -8.80 4.03
N TRP A 94 -6.39 -7.93 3.11
CA TRP A 94 -6.21 -8.27 1.70
C TRP A 94 -4.79 -7.95 1.24
N ARG A 95 -4.27 -8.75 0.30
CA ARG A 95 -2.95 -8.53 -0.32
C ARG A 95 -2.96 -8.69 -1.83
N LEU A 96 -2.39 -7.72 -2.55
CA LEU A 96 -1.92 -7.88 -3.92
C LEU A 96 -0.47 -8.35 -3.90
N GLU A 97 -0.21 -9.53 -4.45
CA GLU A 97 1.10 -10.16 -4.49
C GLU A 97 1.60 -10.20 -5.93
N SER A 98 2.58 -9.36 -6.27
CA SER A 98 3.08 -9.22 -7.64
C SER A 98 4.47 -9.80 -7.89
N ARG A 99 5.11 -10.32 -6.85
CA ARG A 99 6.44 -10.94 -6.90
C ARG A 99 6.45 -12.25 -7.68
N ARG A 100 7.60 -12.53 -8.30
CA ARG A 100 7.85 -13.76 -9.07
C ARG A 100 8.43 -14.89 -8.24
N ARG A 101 8.98 -14.57 -7.07
CA ARG A 101 9.64 -15.50 -6.14
C ARG A 101 9.84 -14.81 -4.79
N TYR A 102 10.09 -15.61 -3.75
CA TYR A 102 10.68 -15.15 -2.49
C TYR A 102 11.94 -15.96 -2.22
N ALA A 103 13.04 -15.28 -1.92
CA ALA A 103 14.28 -15.95 -1.55
C ALA A 103 14.09 -16.82 -0.30
N SER A 104 13.27 -16.38 0.65
CA SER A 104 12.94 -17.16 1.85
C SER A 104 12.26 -18.49 1.55
N ASP A 105 11.47 -18.58 0.48
CA ASP A 105 10.87 -19.85 0.08
C ASP A 105 11.93 -20.83 -0.44
N GLU A 106 12.91 -20.32 -1.20
CA GLU A 106 13.97 -21.12 -1.83
C GLU A 106 14.88 -21.82 -0.81
N GLU A 107 14.91 -21.35 0.43
CA GLU A 107 15.64 -21.94 1.56
C GLU A 107 14.88 -23.07 2.27
N THR A 108 13.61 -23.30 1.91
CA THR A 108 12.75 -24.27 2.60
C THR A 108 12.80 -25.67 2.00
N GLU A 109 12.59 -26.67 2.85
CA GLU A 109 12.48 -28.07 2.44
C GLU A 109 11.26 -28.31 1.50
N THR A 110 10.15 -27.61 1.73
CA THR A 110 8.96 -27.65 0.87
C THR A 110 9.28 -27.21 -0.56
N TYR A 111 10.09 -26.17 -0.73
CA TYR A 111 10.55 -25.71 -2.05
C TYR A 111 11.50 -26.70 -2.72
N ARG A 112 12.43 -27.28 -1.96
CA ARG A 112 13.34 -28.32 -2.47
C ARG A 112 12.56 -29.54 -3.01
N ARG A 113 11.58 -30.01 -2.25
CA ARG A 113 10.69 -31.12 -2.65
C ARG A 113 9.89 -30.76 -3.90
N PHE A 114 9.24 -29.59 -3.90
CA PHE A 114 8.48 -29.09 -5.05
C PHE A 114 9.29 -29.06 -6.34
N THR A 115 10.49 -28.47 -6.29
CA THR A 115 11.36 -28.34 -7.47
C THR A 115 11.92 -29.67 -7.96
N SER A 116 11.96 -30.68 -7.09
CA SER A 116 12.31 -32.06 -7.43
C SER A 116 11.13 -32.88 -7.99
N GLY A 117 9.93 -32.28 -8.08
CA GLY A 117 8.71 -32.96 -8.52
C GLY A 117 8.05 -33.82 -7.43
N GLU A 118 8.49 -33.70 -6.19
CA GLU A 118 7.89 -34.35 -5.03
C GLU A 118 6.74 -33.51 -4.45
N ASP A 119 5.83 -34.15 -3.72
CA ASP A 119 4.83 -33.45 -2.91
C ASP A 119 5.54 -32.61 -1.84
N PRO A 120 5.28 -31.28 -1.74
CA PRO A 120 5.88 -30.44 -0.70
C PRO A 120 5.54 -30.89 0.73
N GLY A 121 4.39 -31.55 0.93
CA GLY A 121 3.95 -32.03 2.24
C GLY A 121 3.56 -30.90 3.19
N TRP A 122 2.64 -30.02 2.74
CA TRP A 122 2.17 -28.88 3.50
C TRP A 122 1.61 -29.25 4.89
N ASP A 123 2.21 -28.69 5.94
CA ASP A 123 1.69 -28.80 7.30
C ASP A 123 0.51 -27.83 7.49
N LEU A 124 -0.62 -28.36 7.94
CA LEU A 124 -1.85 -27.61 8.24
C LEU A 124 -2.06 -27.39 9.74
N ASP A 125 -1.20 -27.96 10.57
CA ASP A 125 -1.25 -27.90 12.03
C ASP A 125 -0.10 -27.08 12.60
N ASP A 126 0.73 -26.46 11.75
CA ASP A 126 1.73 -25.50 12.19
C ASP A 126 1.08 -24.25 12.83
N PRO A 127 1.81 -23.51 13.68
CA PRO A 127 1.25 -22.38 14.42
C PRO A 127 0.57 -21.30 13.56
N TRP A 128 1.09 -21.03 12.36
CA TRP A 128 0.50 -20.05 11.46
C TRP A 128 -0.84 -20.54 10.90
N CYS A 129 -0.91 -21.80 10.48
CA CYS A 129 -2.15 -22.41 9.99
C CYS A 129 -3.22 -22.45 11.07
N LEU A 130 -2.87 -22.84 12.30
CA LEU A 130 -3.80 -22.83 13.44
C LEU A 130 -4.31 -21.43 13.75
N GLY A 131 -3.41 -20.44 13.79
CA GLY A 131 -3.77 -19.04 13.97
C GLY A 131 -4.72 -18.55 12.88
N ARG A 132 -4.42 -18.83 11.61
CA ARG A 132 -5.27 -18.44 10.47
C ARG A 132 -6.66 -19.07 10.53
N LYS A 133 -6.75 -20.38 10.80
CA LYS A 133 -8.02 -21.10 11.00
C LYS A 133 -8.85 -20.45 12.11
N GLN A 134 -8.23 -20.12 13.24
CA GLN A 134 -8.90 -19.45 14.35
C GLN A 134 -9.45 -18.07 13.91
N GLN A 135 -8.63 -17.24 13.27
CA GLN A 135 -9.07 -15.91 12.84
C GLN A 135 -10.21 -15.98 11.82
N THR A 136 -10.15 -16.91 10.86
CA THR A 136 -11.25 -17.12 9.89
C THR A 136 -12.52 -17.63 10.59
N SER A 137 -12.40 -18.48 11.62
CA SER A 137 -13.56 -18.96 12.40
C SER A 137 -14.28 -17.84 13.17
N LEU A 138 -13.59 -16.73 13.45
CA LEU A 138 -14.15 -15.52 14.04
C LEU A 138 -14.82 -14.60 12.99
N GLY A 139 -14.94 -15.05 11.74
CA GLY A 139 -15.59 -14.33 10.65
C GLY A 139 -14.69 -13.32 9.92
N LYS A 140 -13.38 -13.28 10.23
CA LYS A 140 -12.43 -12.40 9.53
C LYS A 140 -12.14 -12.92 8.13
N ARG A 141 -12.05 -12.01 7.16
CA ARG A 141 -11.71 -12.36 5.78
C ARG A 141 -10.22 -12.19 5.50
N PHE A 142 -9.62 -13.19 4.86
CA PHE A 142 -8.25 -13.09 4.37
C PHE A 142 -8.25 -13.34 2.87
N GLU A 143 -7.86 -12.34 2.11
CA GLU A 143 -8.06 -12.33 0.67
C GLU A 143 -6.74 -12.00 -0.03
N ARG A 144 -6.50 -12.62 -1.18
CA ARG A 144 -5.24 -12.44 -1.92
C ARG A 144 -5.48 -12.47 -3.40
N VAL A 145 -4.84 -11.54 -4.10
CA VAL A 145 -4.72 -11.57 -5.56
C VAL A 145 -3.25 -11.71 -5.92
N ARG A 146 -2.90 -12.76 -6.67
CA ARG A 146 -1.54 -12.99 -7.16
C ARG A 146 -1.42 -12.64 -8.63
N VAL A 147 -0.41 -11.86 -8.97
CA VAL A 147 -0.05 -11.59 -10.36
C VAL A 147 0.89 -12.68 -10.86
N VAL A 148 0.49 -13.36 -11.93
CA VAL A 148 1.19 -14.52 -12.48
C VAL A 148 1.73 -14.19 -13.88
N ASP A 149 2.99 -14.55 -14.16
CA ASP A 149 3.57 -14.42 -15.50
C ASP A 149 3.05 -15.51 -16.44
N ASP A 150 3.16 -15.30 -17.75
CA ASP A 150 2.89 -16.30 -18.77
C ASP A 150 4.17 -16.53 -19.62
N PRO A 151 4.87 -17.67 -19.47
CA PRO A 151 4.58 -18.76 -18.53
C PRO A 151 4.93 -18.39 -17.07
N PRO A 152 4.28 -19.02 -16.07
CA PRO A 152 4.61 -18.76 -14.66
C PRO A 152 6.05 -19.17 -14.33
N THR A 153 6.74 -18.36 -13.52
CA THR A 153 8.08 -18.72 -13.00
C THR A 153 8.01 -19.94 -12.07
N VAL A 154 9.17 -20.55 -11.75
CA VAL A 154 9.24 -21.66 -10.78
C VAL A 154 8.66 -21.22 -9.43
N GLY A 155 9.04 -20.03 -8.93
CA GLY A 155 8.52 -19.47 -7.69
C GLY A 155 7.01 -19.24 -7.74
N GLN A 156 6.46 -18.76 -8.85
CA GLN A 156 5.01 -18.62 -8.99
C GLN A 156 4.29 -19.97 -9.01
N ARG A 157 4.84 -21.00 -9.66
CA ARG A 157 4.27 -22.35 -9.62
C ARG A 157 4.29 -22.93 -8.20
N TYR A 158 5.35 -22.69 -7.44
CA TYR A 158 5.42 -23.07 -6.03
C TYR A 158 4.35 -22.35 -5.20
N LEU A 159 4.18 -21.03 -5.38
CA LEU A 159 3.13 -20.28 -4.70
C LEU A 159 1.74 -20.77 -5.08
N LEU A 160 1.49 -21.07 -6.36
CA LEU A 160 0.23 -21.66 -6.82
C LEU A 160 -0.07 -23.00 -6.15
N ASP A 161 0.95 -23.85 -5.93
CA ASP A 161 0.78 -25.09 -5.17
C ASP A 161 0.51 -24.82 -3.68
N ASN A 162 1.27 -23.92 -3.05
CA ASN A 162 1.08 -23.47 -1.66
C ASN A 162 -0.32 -22.85 -1.43
N ALA A 163 -0.97 -22.33 -2.47
CA ALA A 163 -2.34 -21.81 -2.36
C ALA A 163 -3.31 -22.84 -1.76
N ARG A 164 -3.07 -24.14 -1.97
CA ARG A 164 -3.86 -25.24 -1.38
C ARG A 164 -3.83 -25.17 0.15
N ARG A 165 -2.65 -24.94 0.74
CA ARG A 165 -2.46 -24.78 2.18
C ARG A 165 -3.20 -23.55 2.70
N ASN A 166 -3.02 -22.40 2.04
CA ASN A 166 -3.68 -21.16 2.44
C ASN A 166 -5.22 -21.25 2.36
N ILE A 167 -5.77 -21.83 1.29
CA ILE A 167 -7.22 -22.01 1.11
C ILE A 167 -7.77 -22.95 2.18
N ALA A 168 -7.06 -24.03 2.50
CA ALA A 168 -7.47 -24.97 3.55
C ALA A 168 -7.59 -24.32 4.95
N VAL A 169 -6.92 -23.19 5.18
CA VAL A 169 -7.03 -22.40 6.43
C VAL A 169 -7.93 -21.17 6.31
N GLY A 170 -8.62 -21.02 5.17
CA GLY A 170 -9.69 -20.05 4.99
C GLY A 170 -9.32 -18.76 4.24
N GLU A 171 -8.18 -18.70 3.55
CA GLU A 171 -7.92 -17.60 2.60
C GLU A 171 -8.73 -17.75 1.28
N ASP A 172 -9.28 -16.65 0.74
CA ASP A 172 -9.74 -16.57 -0.66
C ASP A 172 -8.58 -16.06 -1.53
N ILE A 173 -8.06 -16.93 -2.40
CA ILE A 173 -6.92 -16.60 -3.28
C ILE A 173 -7.36 -16.65 -4.74
N ARG A 174 -7.12 -15.55 -5.45
CA ARG A 174 -7.34 -15.43 -6.89
C ARG A 174 -6.04 -15.09 -7.61
N ASN A 175 -5.98 -15.44 -8.88
CA ASN A 175 -4.83 -15.16 -9.74
C ASN A 175 -5.27 -14.25 -10.88
N LEU A 176 -4.38 -13.35 -11.28
CA LEU A 176 -4.54 -12.42 -12.40
C LEU A 176 -3.29 -12.52 -13.27
N TRP A 177 -3.46 -12.52 -14.60
CA TRP A 177 -2.29 -12.52 -15.47
C TRP A 177 -1.56 -11.18 -15.41
N ARG A 178 -0.23 -11.22 -15.56
CA ARG A 178 0.58 -10.00 -15.51
C ARG A 178 0.19 -8.99 -16.59
N ALA A 179 -0.10 -9.45 -17.80
CA ALA A 179 -0.57 -8.57 -18.87
C ALA A 179 -1.88 -7.85 -18.51
N GLU A 180 -2.80 -8.53 -17.82
CA GLU A 180 -4.05 -7.92 -17.35
C GLU A 180 -3.80 -6.93 -16.20
N ALA A 181 -2.92 -7.28 -15.26
CA ALA A 181 -2.52 -6.39 -14.17
C ALA A 181 -1.87 -5.10 -14.70
N GLU A 182 -1.04 -5.20 -15.74
CA GLU A 182 -0.42 -4.07 -16.44
C GLU A 182 -1.46 -3.22 -17.17
N CYS A 183 -2.43 -3.85 -17.86
CA CYS A 183 -3.55 -3.15 -18.51
C CYS A 183 -4.41 -2.36 -17.50
N LEU A 184 -4.62 -2.94 -16.32
CA LEU A 184 -5.33 -2.31 -15.20
C LEU A 184 -4.47 -1.31 -14.41
N ARG A 185 -3.18 -1.18 -14.75
CA ARG A 185 -2.20 -0.30 -14.08
C ARG A 185 -2.13 -0.56 -12.57
N LEU A 186 -2.19 -1.84 -12.17
CA LEU A 186 -2.07 -2.23 -10.77
C LEU A 186 -0.66 -1.90 -10.24
N PRO A 187 -0.54 -1.51 -8.95
CA PRO A 187 0.75 -1.23 -8.35
C PRO A 187 1.60 -2.50 -8.30
N VAL A 188 2.91 -2.34 -8.56
CA VAL A 188 3.90 -3.40 -8.41
C VAL A 188 4.55 -3.29 -7.04
N GLU A 189 4.75 -4.41 -6.34
CA GLU A 189 5.56 -4.44 -5.13
C GLU A 189 6.99 -4.07 -5.53
N GLN A 190 7.43 -2.89 -5.12
CA GLN A 190 8.83 -2.51 -5.22
C GLN A 190 9.59 -3.29 -4.15
N VAL A 191 10.53 -4.13 -4.57
CA VAL A 191 11.55 -4.67 -3.68
C VAL A 191 12.66 -3.61 -3.67
N PRO A 192 13.00 -2.98 -2.53
CA PRO A 192 14.19 -2.15 -2.48
C PRO A 192 15.39 -3.00 -2.94
N PRO A 193 16.32 -2.45 -3.73
CA PRO A 193 17.51 -3.21 -4.13
C PRO A 193 18.18 -3.76 -2.86
N ALA A 194 18.49 -5.05 -2.87
CA ALA A 194 19.29 -5.65 -1.81
C ALA A 194 20.64 -4.94 -1.77
N GLU A 195 21.01 -4.39 -0.62
CA GLU A 195 22.37 -3.90 -0.35
C GLU A 195 23.39 -5.05 -0.35
#